data_AF-A0A6N7VFK0-F1
#
_entry.id   AF-A0A6N7VFK0-F1
#
_cell.length_a   1.000
_cell.length_b   1.000
_cell.length_c   1.000
_cell.angle_alpha   90.00
_cell.angle_beta   90.00
_cell.angle_gamma   90.00
#
_symmetry.space_group_name_H-M   'P 1'
#
loop_
_entity.id
_entity.type
_entity.pdbx_description
1 polymer ?
#
loop_
_entity_poly.entity_id
_entity_poly.type
_entity_poly.pdbx_seq_one_letter_code
_entity_poly.pdbx_strand_id
1 'polypeptide(L)'
;MDIKLIKAPSPATLDIIQNRSKLKFDKSPGAMGLVQGKMIEMTVACDIAYKTSGVEVSDVRGSCPQNMVMLAIVGDMEEVKVALRNIEEKSKEKDIW
;
A
#
# COMPACT_ATOMS: atom_id res chain seq x y z
N MET A 1 3.16 9.51 -8.48
CA MET A 1 2.80 8.30 -7.71
C MET A 1 1.73 7.54 -8.46
N ASP A 2 1.91 6.23 -8.61
CA ASP A 2 0.90 5.32 -9.15
C ASP A 2 0.14 4.67 -8.00
N ILE A 3 -1.20 4.70 -8.08
CA ILE A 3 -2.09 4.11 -7.08
C ILE A 3 -3.04 3.15 -7.79
N LYS A 4 -3.15 1.93 -7.30
CA LYS A 4 -4.08 0.89 -7.80
C LYS A 4 -4.82 0.25 -6.63
N LEU A 5 -6.07 -0.11 -6.87
CA LEU A 5 -6.94 -0.80 -5.92
C LEU A 5 -7.36 -2.15 -6.49
N ILE A 6 -7.16 -3.19 -5.71
CA ILE A 6 -7.60 -4.56 -6.00
C ILE A 6 -8.72 -4.89 -5.02
N LYS A 7 -9.91 -5.18 -5.54
CA LYS A 7 -11.04 -5.70 -4.76
C LYS A 7 -10.87 -7.21 -4.59
N ALA A 8 -11.05 -7.72 -3.37
CA ALA A 8 -10.95 -9.15 -3.06
C ALA A 8 -9.76 -9.83 -3.79
N PRO A 9 -8.51 -9.44 -3.46
CA PRO A 9 -7.32 -9.95 -4.14
C PRO A 9 -7.29 -11.47 -4.20
N SER A 10 -6.94 -12.00 -5.37
CA SER A 10 -6.88 -13.45 -5.58
C SER A 10 -5.79 -14.10 -4.71
N PRO A 11 -5.90 -15.40 -4.39
CA PRO A 11 -4.86 -16.12 -3.65
C PRO A 11 -3.46 -15.98 -4.30
N ALA A 12 -3.37 -16.08 -5.62
CA ALA A 12 -2.11 -15.89 -6.34
C ALA A 12 -1.51 -14.48 -6.18
N THR A 13 -2.36 -13.45 -6.08
CA THR A 13 -1.93 -12.08 -5.77
C THR A 13 -1.37 -11.98 -4.35
N LEU A 14 -2.06 -12.60 -3.38
CA LEU A 14 -1.63 -12.64 -1.99
C LEU A 14 -0.27 -13.34 -1.85
N ASP A 15 -0.07 -14.46 -2.52
CA ASP A 15 1.21 -15.19 -2.52
C ASP A 15 2.37 -14.34 -3.05
N ILE A 16 2.14 -13.58 -4.13
CA ILE A 16 3.16 -12.67 -4.69
C ILE A 16 3.59 -11.62 -3.66
N ILE A 17 2.62 -11.07 -2.92
CA ILE A 17 2.82 -10.01 -1.95
C ILE A 17 3.47 -10.56 -0.67
N GLN A 18 3.00 -11.68 -0.13
CA GLN A 18 3.59 -12.31 1.07
C GLN A 18 5.05 -12.67 0.86
N ASN A 19 5.42 -13.15 -0.33
CA ASN A 19 6.80 -13.52 -0.65
C ASN A 19 7.75 -12.32 -0.76
N ARG A 20 7.21 -11.10 -0.81
CA ARG A 20 7.97 -9.86 -1.06
C ARG A 20 7.78 -8.81 0.04
N SER A 21 6.97 -9.08 1.05
CA SER A 21 6.61 -8.13 2.09
C SER A 21 6.63 -8.80 3.46
N LYS A 22 6.39 -8.03 4.51
CA LYS A 22 6.23 -8.57 5.87
C LYS A 22 4.80 -9.03 6.16
N LEU A 23 3.86 -8.82 5.23
CA LEU A 23 2.46 -9.20 5.41
C LEU A 23 2.32 -10.71 5.52
N LYS A 24 1.43 -11.13 6.42
CA LYS A 24 0.95 -12.50 6.58
C LYS A 24 -0.57 -12.45 6.52
N PHE A 25 -1.16 -13.34 5.73
CA PHE A 25 -2.60 -13.38 5.53
C PHE A 25 -3.12 -14.69 6.12
N ASP A 26 -3.75 -14.59 7.29
CA ASP A 26 -4.52 -15.71 7.87
C ASP A 26 -5.90 -15.82 7.19
N LYS A 27 -6.39 -14.69 6.66
CA LYS A 27 -7.62 -14.56 5.88
C LYS A 27 -7.37 -13.62 4.71
N SER A 28 -8.10 -13.82 3.61
CA SER A 28 -8.05 -12.91 2.47
C SER A 28 -8.62 -11.54 2.88
N PRO A 29 -7.87 -10.44 2.66
CA PRO A 29 -8.38 -9.10 2.93
C PRO A 29 -9.52 -8.74 1.97
N GLY A 30 -10.41 -7.84 2.38
CA GLY A 30 -11.47 -7.33 1.52
C GLY A 30 -10.93 -6.53 0.33
N ALA A 31 -9.81 -5.83 0.52
CA ALA A 31 -9.13 -5.06 -0.51
C ALA A 31 -7.61 -4.97 -0.30
N MET A 32 -6.92 -4.59 -1.38
CA MET A 32 -5.51 -4.27 -1.38
C MET A 32 -5.25 -3.01 -2.22
N GLY A 33 -4.65 -2.01 -1.61
CA GLY A 33 -4.06 -0.86 -2.26
C GLY A 33 -2.60 -1.11 -2.60
N LEU A 34 -2.20 -0.77 -3.83
CA LEU A 34 -0.82 -0.75 -4.28
C LEU A 34 -0.43 0.68 -4.58
N VAL A 35 0.64 1.14 -3.96
CA VAL A 35 1.13 2.51 -4.10
C VAL A 35 2.59 2.47 -4.48
N GLN A 36 2.96 3.10 -5.58
CA GLN A 36 4.35 3.13 -6.06
C GLN A 36 4.77 4.56 -6.40
N GLY A 37 6.00 4.91 -6.06
CA GLY A 37 6.57 6.22 -6.31
C GLY A 37 8.03 6.29 -5.90
N LYS A 38 8.54 7.50 -5.69
CA LYS A 38 9.89 7.71 -5.16
C LYS A 38 9.97 7.23 -3.71
N MET A 39 11.16 6.85 -3.25
CA MET A 39 11.39 6.39 -1.87
C MET A 39 10.80 7.36 -0.82
N ILE A 40 11.05 8.66 -0.97
CA ILE A 40 10.50 9.67 -0.06
C ILE A 40 8.98 9.70 -0.07
N GLU A 41 8.36 9.61 -1.26
CA GLU A 41 6.90 9.57 -1.42
C GLU A 41 6.31 8.32 -0.76
N MET A 42 7.00 7.19 -0.77
CA MET A 42 6.54 5.95 -0.14
C MET A 42 6.64 6.01 1.38
N THR A 43 7.70 6.57 1.94
CA THR A 43 7.79 6.76 3.40
C THR A 43 6.64 7.64 3.89
N VAL A 44 6.33 8.69 3.15
CA VAL A 44 5.20 9.58 3.39
C VAL A 44 3.86 8.85 3.26
N ALA A 45 3.65 8.13 2.16
CA ALA A 45 2.41 7.39 1.92
C ALA A 45 2.18 6.31 2.99
N CYS A 46 3.24 5.69 3.49
CA CYS A 46 3.19 4.71 4.57
C CYS A 46 2.65 5.35 5.86
N ASP A 47 3.17 6.51 6.27
CA ASP A 47 2.71 7.23 7.46
C ASP A 47 1.23 7.67 7.32
N ILE A 48 0.83 8.15 6.14
CA ILE A 48 -0.56 8.53 5.86
C ILE A 48 -1.48 7.30 5.95
N ALA A 49 -1.09 6.18 5.33
CA ALA A 49 -1.87 4.94 5.36
C ALA A 49 -1.99 4.38 6.78
N TYR A 50 -0.89 4.34 7.54
CA TYR A 50 -0.85 3.77 8.90
C TYR A 50 -1.75 4.52 9.89
N LYS A 51 -2.01 5.81 9.64
CA LYS A 51 -2.97 6.61 10.43
C LYS A 51 -4.43 6.28 10.15
N THR A 52 -4.72 5.53 9.08
CA THR A 52 -6.06 5.03 8.79
C THR A 52 -6.32 3.78 9.62
N SER A 53 -7.39 3.76 10.41
CA SER A 53 -7.74 2.58 11.21
C SER A 53 -8.11 1.40 10.31
N GLY A 54 -7.74 0.18 10.72
CA GLY A 54 -8.17 -1.05 10.05
C GLY A 54 -7.38 -1.44 8.80
N VAL A 55 -6.23 -0.80 8.54
CA VAL A 55 -5.30 -1.23 7.48
C VAL A 55 -3.96 -1.68 8.03
N GLU A 56 -3.35 -2.65 7.36
CA GLU A 56 -1.93 -3.00 7.51
C GLU A 56 -1.16 -2.50 6.29
N VAL A 57 0.07 -2.03 6.51
CA VAL A 57 0.92 -1.44 5.47
C VAL A 57 2.28 -2.13 5.50
N SER A 58 2.77 -2.57 4.35
CA SER A 58 4.13 -3.10 4.22
C SER A 58 4.79 -2.67 2.92
N ASP A 59 6.10 -2.46 2.96
CA ASP A 59 6.92 -2.40 1.76
C ASP A 59 6.90 -3.75 1.02
N VAL A 60 6.86 -3.67 -0.31
CA VAL A 60 6.99 -4.81 -1.22
C VAL A 60 8.34 -4.70 -1.92
N ARG A 61 9.25 -5.59 -1.55
CA ARG A 61 10.64 -5.62 -1.99
C ARG A 61 10.74 -6.30 -3.36
N GLY A 62 11.41 -5.63 -4.29
CA GLY A 62 11.88 -6.23 -5.53
C GLY A 62 13.12 -7.08 -5.34
N SER A 63 13.57 -7.74 -6.41
CA SER A 63 14.80 -8.53 -6.40
C SER A 63 16.08 -7.67 -6.24
N CYS A 64 16.02 -6.40 -6.63
CA CYS A 64 17.08 -5.42 -6.39
C CYS A 64 16.62 -4.40 -5.33
N PRO A 65 17.28 -4.29 -4.16
CA PRO A 65 16.83 -3.44 -3.05
C PRO A 65 16.69 -1.96 -3.41
N GLN A 66 17.42 -1.48 -4.41
CA GLN A 66 17.50 -0.06 -4.76
C GLN A 66 16.38 0.44 -5.67
N ASN A 67 15.59 -0.45 -6.28
CA ASN A 67 14.68 -0.08 -7.38
C ASN A 67 13.20 -0.42 -7.19
N MET A 68 12.74 -0.88 -6.03
CA MET A 68 11.31 -1.11 -5.80
C MET A 68 10.91 -0.69 -4.39
N VAL A 69 10.11 0.36 -4.31
CA VAL A 69 9.40 0.76 -3.11
C VAL A 69 7.94 0.91 -3.54
N MET A 70 7.24 -0.22 -3.54
CA MET A 70 5.79 -0.24 -3.62
C MET A 70 5.28 -0.55 -2.23
N LEU A 71 4.24 0.13 -1.77
CA LEU A 71 3.51 -0.24 -0.58
C LEU A 71 2.35 -1.14 -0.95
N ALA A 72 2.16 -2.21 -0.18
CA ALA A 72 0.91 -2.93 -0.10
C ALA A 72 0.16 -2.47 1.15
N ILE A 73 -1.07 -1.99 0.95
CA ILE A 73 -1.99 -1.56 2.00
C ILE A 73 -3.17 -2.52 1.96
N VAL A 74 -3.42 -3.28 3.04
CA VAL A 74 -4.44 -4.33 3.06
C VAL A 74 -5.41 -4.10 4.20
N GLY A 75 -6.67 -4.46 4.00
CA GLY A 75 -7.73 -4.28 4.98
C GLY A 75 -9.10 -4.51 4.37
N ASP A 76 -10.13 -3.99 5.03
CA ASP A 76 -11.47 -3.96 4.48
C ASP A 76 -11.60 -2.88 3.39
N MET A 77 -12.63 -3.02 2.55
CA MET A 77 -12.76 -2.27 1.30
C MET A 77 -12.81 -0.75 1.53
N GLU A 78 -13.52 -0.29 2.55
CA GLU A 78 -13.73 1.13 2.78
C GLU A 78 -12.48 1.77 3.43
N GLU A 79 -11.83 1.07 4.34
CA GLU A 79 -10.61 1.45 5.04
C GLU A 79 -9.46 1.62 4.04
N VAL A 80 -9.30 0.67 3.12
CA VAL A 80 -8.30 0.77 2.05
C VAL A 80 -8.60 1.94 1.12
N LYS A 81 -9.86 2.16 0.73
CA LYS A 81 -10.23 3.34 -0.10
C LYS A 81 -9.89 4.64 0.60
N VAL A 82 -10.22 4.77 1.90
CA VAL A 82 -9.92 5.96 2.70
C VAL A 82 -8.42 6.20 2.75
N ALA A 83 -7.62 5.16 3.01
CA ALA A 83 -6.16 5.26 3.01
C ALA A 83 -5.62 5.74 1.65
N LEU A 84 -6.07 5.14 0.54
CA LEU A 84 -5.63 5.51 -0.81
C LEU A 84 -6.03 6.94 -1.18
N ARG A 85 -7.25 7.35 -0.81
CA ARG A 85 -7.75 8.71 -1.04
C ARG A 85 -6.91 9.74 -0.28
N ASN A 86 -6.60 9.48 0.98
CA ASN A 86 -5.77 10.37 1.80
C ASN A 86 -4.36 10.53 1.21
N ILE A 87 -3.77 9.44 0.69
CA ILE A 87 -2.48 9.49 -0.01
C ILE A 87 -2.61 10.34 -1.28
N GLU A 88 -3.65 10.13 -2.09
CA GLU A 88 -3.85 10.86 -3.33
C GLU A 88 -4.02 12.37 -3.09
N GLU A 89 -4.86 12.75 -2.14
CA GLU A 89 -5.12 14.16 -1.78
C GLU A 89 -3.82 14.84 -1.30
N LYS A 90 -3.09 14.21 -0.36
CA LYS A 90 -1.86 14.77 0.20
C LYS A 90 -0.68 14.79 -0.77
N SER A 91 -0.66 13.89 -1.76
CA SER A 91 0.37 13.89 -2.81
C SER A 91 0.27 15.09 -3.76
N LYS A 92 -0.91 15.75 -3.81
CA LYS A 92 -1.17 16.92 -4.65
C LYS A 92 -0.87 18.24 -3.93
N GLU A 93 -0.83 18.24 -2.60
CA GLU A 93 -0.45 19.39 -1.77
C GLU A 93 1.06 19.63 -1.92
N LYS A 94 1.46 20.68 -2.65
CA LYS A 94 2.87 20.99 -2.95
C LYS A 94 3.59 21.77 -1.85
N ASP A 95 2.86 22.25 -0.84
CA ASP A 95 3.36 23.40 -0.09
C ASP A 95 4.38 23.09 0.98
N ILE A 96 4.40 21.91 1.60
CA ILE A 96 5.52 21.49 2.46
C ILE A 96 5.56 19.97 2.48
N TRP A 97 6.42 19.37 1.64
CA TRP A 97 6.94 18.02 1.81
C TRP A 97 8.46 18.07 1.70
#